data_AF-A0A968ZC60-F1
#
_entry.id   AF-A0A968ZC60-F1
#
_cell.length_a   1.000
_cell.length_b   1.000
_cell.length_c   1.000
_cell.angle_alpha   90.00
_cell.angle_beta   90.00
_cell.angle_gamma   90.00
#
_symmetry.space_group_name_H-M   'P 1'
#
loop_
_entity.id
_entity.type
_entity.pdbx_description
1 polymer ?
#
loop_
_entity_poly.entity_id
_entity_poly.type
_entity_poly.pdbx_seq_one_letter_code
_entity_poly.pdbx_strand_id
1 'polypeptide(L)'
;MEEMIKSFTNSEAGQLEGMVRFLKANKLVRALADKNWATLARHYNGPDFAKNQWDTKLADFHKKFVEEGLPDIDLRADQIRLTYLGFDPNGIDGVFGKGTERALKAFQENHNPPATGQRDDATRAKLKEVAGI
;
A
#
# COMPACT_ATOMS: atom_id res chain seq x y z
N MET A 1 -2.42 -23.55 2.84
CA MET A 1 -1.30 -22.63 3.18
C MET A 1 -0.63 -22.13 1.91
N GLU A 2 -0.41 -22.98 0.91
CA GLU A 2 0.11 -22.61 -0.42
C GLU A 2 -0.76 -21.59 -1.18
N GLU A 3 -2.09 -21.69 -1.11
CA GLU A 3 -3.03 -20.69 -1.69
C GLU A 3 -2.87 -19.28 -1.07
N MET A 4 -2.58 -19.20 0.23
CA MET A 4 -2.37 -17.95 0.94
C MET A 4 -1.00 -17.35 0.62
N ILE A 5 0.01 -18.15 0.29
CA ILE A 5 1.30 -17.60 -0.16
C ILE A 5 1.19 -17.12 -1.61
N LYS A 6 0.43 -17.84 -2.45
CA LYS A 6 0.25 -17.55 -3.88
C LYS A 6 -0.61 -16.32 -4.16
N SER A 7 -1.58 -15.98 -3.31
CA SER A 7 -2.35 -14.72 -3.44
C SER A 7 -1.59 -13.50 -2.89
N PHE A 8 -0.59 -13.70 -2.04
CA PHE A 8 0.16 -12.62 -1.39
C PHE A 8 1.44 -12.24 -2.15
N THR A 9 1.90 -13.05 -3.10
CA THR A 9 3.06 -12.74 -3.96
C THR A 9 2.71 -11.99 -5.25
N ASN A 10 1.44 -11.92 -5.66
CA ASN A 10 1.08 -11.38 -6.98
C ASN A 10 0.70 -9.87 -6.97
N SER A 11 0.16 -9.32 -5.88
CA SER A 11 -0.12 -7.88 -5.75
C SER A 11 -0.53 -7.49 -4.32
N GLU A 12 -0.31 -6.23 -3.93
CA GLU A 12 -0.84 -5.67 -2.67
C GLU A 12 -2.38 -5.75 -2.58
N ALA A 13 -3.08 -5.70 -3.73
CA ALA A 13 -4.52 -5.90 -3.80
C ALA A 13 -4.95 -7.31 -3.38
N GLY A 14 -4.20 -8.34 -3.78
CA GLY A 14 -4.43 -9.73 -3.36
C GLY A 14 -4.18 -9.94 -1.87
N GLN A 15 -3.20 -9.23 -1.29
CA GLN A 15 -2.95 -9.23 0.15
C GLN A 15 -4.11 -8.59 0.93
N LEU A 16 -4.65 -7.48 0.44
CA LEU A 16 -5.81 -6.82 1.04
C LEU A 16 -7.05 -7.73 1.01
N GLU A 17 -7.28 -8.42 -0.11
CA GLU A 17 -8.38 -9.39 -0.20
C GLU A 17 -8.22 -10.53 0.80
N GLY A 18 -7.00 -11.06 0.93
CA GLY A 18 -6.65 -12.08 1.93
C GLY A 18 -6.96 -11.61 3.36
N MET A 19 -6.59 -10.37 3.70
CA MET A 19 -6.92 -9.76 4.99
C MET A 19 -8.44 -9.69 5.23
N VAL A 20 -9.21 -9.24 4.23
CA VAL A 20 -10.68 -9.16 4.35
C VAL A 20 -11.30 -10.54 4.60
N ARG A 21 -10.83 -11.56 3.89
CA ARG A 21 -11.28 -12.95 4.10
C ARG A 21 -10.94 -13.44 5.50
N PHE A 22 -9.74 -13.16 6.00
CA PHE A 22 -9.33 -13.50 7.36
C PHE A 22 -10.23 -12.84 8.43
N LEU A 23 -10.51 -11.54 8.29
CA LEU A 23 -11.37 -10.82 9.25
C LEU A 23 -12.79 -11.39 9.30
N LYS A 24 -13.34 -11.77 8.14
CA LYS A 24 -14.64 -12.46 8.05
C LYS A 24 -14.61 -13.82 8.74
N ALA A 25 -13.63 -14.66 8.42
CA ALA A 25 -13.50 -16.00 8.98
C ALA A 25 -13.35 -15.99 10.51
N ASN A 26 -12.65 -14.99 11.05
CA ASN A 26 -12.41 -14.84 12.50
C ASN A 26 -13.45 -13.97 13.22
N LYS A 27 -14.55 -13.58 12.55
CA LYS A 27 -15.62 -12.74 13.11
C LYS A 27 -15.13 -11.39 13.65
N LEU A 28 -14.04 -10.86 13.10
CA LEU A 28 -13.43 -9.59 13.49
C LEU A 28 -14.01 -8.38 12.76
N VAL A 29 -14.85 -8.60 11.75
CA VAL A 29 -15.50 -7.52 10.98
C VAL A 29 -16.24 -6.54 11.89
N ARG A 30 -16.94 -7.05 12.91
CA ARG A 30 -17.66 -6.20 13.85
C ARG A 30 -16.72 -5.40 14.75
N ALA A 31 -15.63 -6.01 15.22
CA ALA A 31 -14.62 -5.30 15.99
C ALA A 31 -13.98 -4.17 15.18
N LEU A 32 -13.74 -4.38 13.87
CA LEU A 32 -13.27 -3.34 12.97
C LEU A 32 -14.31 -2.22 12.77
N ALA A 33 -15.57 -2.58 12.50
CA ALA A 33 -16.66 -1.62 12.26
C ALA A 33 -16.95 -0.75 13.51
N ASP A 34 -16.93 -1.38 14.69
CA ASP A 34 -17.16 -0.72 15.97
C ASP A 34 -15.91 0.00 16.50
N LYS A 35 -14.81 0.04 15.72
CA LYS A 35 -13.52 0.66 16.09
C LYS A 35 -12.94 0.10 17.40
N ASN A 36 -13.22 -1.18 17.69
CA ASN A 36 -12.69 -1.89 18.85
C ASN A 36 -11.27 -2.38 18.57
N TRP A 37 -10.33 -1.43 18.56
CA TRP A 37 -8.93 -1.66 18.20
C TRP A 37 -8.24 -2.65 19.11
N ALA A 38 -8.58 -2.68 20.41
CA ALA A 38 -8.03 -3.64 21.35
C ALA A 38 -8.42 -5.10 21.01
N THR A 39 -9.69 -5.34 20.65
CA THR A 39 -10.14 -6.69 20.24
C THR A 39 -9.50 -7.11 18.94
N LEU A 40 -9.42 -6.19 17.96
CA LEU A 40 -8.79 -6.44 16.67
C LEU A 40 -7.29 -6.74 16.83
N ALA A 41 -6.57 -5.89 17.57
CA ALA A 41 -5.14 -6.02 17.82
C ALA A 41 -4.80 -7.29 18.59
N ARG A 42 -5.60 -7.65 19.61
CA ARG A 42 -5.41 -8.89 20.38
C ARG A 42 -5.55 -10.14 19.52
N HIS A 43 -6.55 -10.20 18.65
CA HIS A 43 -6.76 -11.39 17.81
C HIS A 43 -5.71 -11.50 16.71
N TYR A 44 -5.24 -10.38 16.16
CA TYR A 44 -4.26 -10.39 15.08
C TYR A 44 -2.81 -10.53 15.57
N ASN A 45 -2.44 -9.83 16.64
CA ASN A 45 -1.07 -9.75 17.15
C ASN A 45 -0.83 -10.57 18.44
N GLY A 46 -1.88 -11.19 18.98
CA GLY A 46 -1.81 -12.00 20.20
C GLY A 46 -2.06 -11.23 21.51
N PRO A 47 -2.05 -11.93 22.65
CA PRO A 47 -2.41 -11.37 23.96
C PRO A 47 -1.48 -10.23 24.42
N ASP A 48 -0.24 -10.21 23.92
CA ASP A 48 0.78 -9.21 24.23
C ASP A 48 0.72 -7.96 23.32
N PHE A 49 -0.33 -7.79 22.52
CA PHE A 49 -0.45 -6.69 21.54
C PHE A 49 -0.19 -5.29 22.14
N ALA A 50 -0.60 -5.08 23.39
CA ALA A 50 -0.49 -3.81 24.09
C ALA A 50 0.97 -3.40 24.35
N LYS A 51 1.91 -4.35 24.47
CA LYS A 51 3.35 -4.05 24.64
C LYS A 51 3.91 -3.26 23.46
N ASN A 52 3.37 -3.51 22.26
CA ASN A 52 3.75 -2.81 21.03
C ASN A 52 2.75 -1.70 20.64
N GLN A 53 1.78 -1.42 21.51
CA GLN A 53 0.74 -0.39 21.33
C GLN A 53 -0.04 -0.53 20.02
N TRP A 54 -0.29 -1.78 19.59
CA TRP A 54 -0.96 -2.04 18.31
C TRP A 54 -2.37 -1.46 18.24
N ASP A 55 -3.08 -1.45 19.35
CA ASP A 55 -4.39 -0.79 19.48
C ASP A 55 -4.32 0.72 19.30
N THR A 56 -3.37 1.40 19.95
CA THR A 56 -3.17 2.84 19.79
C THR A 56 -2.79 3.20 18.36
N LYS A 57 -1.83 2.46 17.77
CA LYS A 57 -1.41 2.67 16.39
C LYS A 57 -2.56 2.51 15.40
N LEU A 58 -3.40 1.48 15.55
CA LEU A 58 -4.57 1.29 14.70
C LEU A 58 -5.57 2.44 14.83
N ALA A 59 -5.79 2.95 16.04
CA ALA A 59 -6.66 4.11 16.27
C ALA A 59 -6.10 5.37 15.59
N ASP A 60 -4.80 5.62 15.75
CA ASP A 60 -4.12 6.79 15.19
C ASP A 60 -4.11 6.75 13.66
N PHE A 61 -3.81 5.59 13.06
CA PHE A 61 -3.87 5.41 11.61
C PHE A 61 -5.29 5.57 11.07
N HIS A 62 -6.29 5.01 11.75
CA HIS A 62 -7.69 5.21 11.34
C HIS A 62 -8.05 6.69 11.35
N LYS A 63 -7.70 7.42 12.41
CA LYS A 63 -7.94 8.88 12.48
C LYS A 63 -7.24 9.58 11.33
N LYS A 64 -5.95 9.33 11.15
CA LYS A 64 -5.13 9.92 10.09
C LYS A 64 -5.75 9.71 8.72
N PHE A 65 -6.09 8.48 8.35
CA PHE A 65 -6.58 8.18 7.01
C PHE A 65 -8.03 8.60 6.75
N VAL A 66 -8.82 8.82 7.81
CA VAL A 66 -10.13 9.48 7.68
C VAL A 66 -9.98 10.98 7.41
N GLU A 67 -8.96 11.63 7.99
CA GLU A 67 -8.72 13.08 7.83
C GLU A 67 -7.93 13.41 6.55
N GLU A 68 -6.87 12.64 6.27
CA GLU A 68 -5.91 12.91 5.18
C GLU A 68 -6.20 12.08 3.90
N GLY A 69 -7.13 11.12 3.98
CA GLY A 69 -7.43 10.19 2.89
C GLY A 69 -6.56 8.93 2.91
N LEU A 70 -7.03 7.90 2.20
CA LEU A 70 -6.31 6.64 2.08
C LEU A 70 -5.16 6.78 1.07
N PRO A 71 -3.99 6.15 1.33
CA PRO A 71 -2.96 6.03 0.32
C PRO A 71 -3.47 5.28 -0.92
N ASP A 72 -3.00 5.69 -2.09
CA ASP A 72 -3.23 4.98 -3.34
C ASP A 72 -2.28 3.77 -3.43
N ILE A 73 -2.85 2.58 -3.41
CA ILE A 73 -2.12 1.31 -3.44
C ILE A 73 -1.41 1.10 -4.78
N ASP A 74 -2.03 1.54 -5.88
CA ASP A 74 -1.42 1.44 -7.19
C ASP A 74 -0.27 2.45 -7.30
N LEU A 75 -0.40 3.62 -6.65
CA LEU A 75 0.68 4.60 -6.60
C LEU A 75 1.87 4.07 -5.82
N ARG A 76 1.62 3.37 -4.71
CA ARG A 76 2.69 2.73 -3.94
C ARG A 76 3.42 1.69 -4.77
N ALA A 77 2.69 0.86 -5.52
CA ALA A 77 3.29 -0.08 -6.45
C ALA A 77 4.13 0.61 -7.53
N ASP A 78 3.71 1.79 -8.01
CA ASP A 78 4.49 2.58 -8.97
C ASP A 78 5.73 3.24 -8.33
N GLN A 79 5.66 3.72 -7.08
CA GLN A 79 6.81 4.19 -6.30
C GLN A 79 7.85 3.06 -6.06
N ILE A 80 7.40 1.82 -5.84
CA ILE A 80 8.27 0.64 -5.76
C ILE A 80 8.99 0.42 -7.09
N ARG A 81 8.26 0.45 -8.22
CA ARG A 81 8.86 0.29 -9.56
C ARG A 81 9.87 1.40 -9.86
N LEU A 82 9.54 2.65 -9.55
CA LEU A 82 10.47 3.77 -9.71
C LEU A 82 11.76 3.54 -8.91
N THR A 83 11.64 3.21 -7.62
CA THR A 83 12.79 2.88 -6.76
C THR A 83 13.63 1.74 -7.35
N TYR A 84 12.98 0.65 -7.77
CA TYR A 84 13.63 -0.51 -8.37
C TYR A 84 14.40 -0.15 -9.65
N LEU A 85 13.83 0.74 -10.47
CA LEU A 85 14.44 1.25 -11.71
C LEU A 85 15.48 2.36 -11.47
N GLY A 86 15.76 2.72 -10.22
CA GLY A 86 16.76 3.73 -9.85
C GLY A 86 16.26 5.18 -9.84
N PHE A 87 14.95 5.40 -9.93
CA PHE A 87 14.33 6.73 -9.82
C PHE A 87 13.73 6.91 -8.43
N ASP A 88 14.35 7.72 -7.58
CA ASP A 88 13.94 7.87 -6.18
C ASP A 88 12.68 8.77 -6.01
N PRO A 89 11.51 8.20 -5.62
CA PRO A 89 10.29 8.97 -5.34
C PRO A 89 10.33 9.71 -3.99
N ASN A 90 11.42 9.59 -3.22
CA ASN A 90 11.56 10.12 -1.87
C ASN A 90 10.55 9.50 -0.89
N GLY A 91 10.43 8.18 -0.93
CA GLY A 91 9.53 7.40 -0.08
C GLY A 91 8.51 6.56 -0.85
N ILE A 92 8.05 5.48 -0.22
CA ILE A 92 7.04 4.55 -0.74
C ILE A 92 5.87 4.58 0.23
N ASP A 93 4.94 5.51 0.02
CA ASP A 93 3.84 5.80 0.93
C ASP A 93 2.46 5.66 0.26
N GLY A 94 2.39 5.70 -1.07
CA GLY A 94 1.16 5.76 -1.84
C GLY A 94 0.56 7.16 -1.93
N VAL A 95 1.36 8.22 -1.71
CA VAL A 95 0.93 9.61 -1.79
C VAL A 95 1.65 10.31 -2.95
N PHE A 96 0.89 11.05 -3.77
CA PHE A 96 1.47 11.77 -4.90
C PHE A 96 2.04 13.11 -4.42
N GLY A 97 3.36 13.17 -4.24
CA GLY A 97 4.08 14.38 -3.85
C GLY A 97 5.18 14.76 -4.84
N LYS A 98 5.93 15.82 -4.50
CA LYS A 98 7.02 16.36 -5.34
C LYS A 98 8.12 15.34 -5.64
N GLY A 99 8.40 14.43 -4.72
CA GLY A 99 9.37 13.35 -4.92
C GLY A 99 8.93 12.38 -6.02
N THR A 100 7.69 11.91 -5.92
CA THR A 100 7.05 11.06 -6.94
C THR A 100 6.99 11.73 -8.30
N GLU A 101 6.56 13.00 -8.37
CA GLU A 101 6.50 13.76 -9.63
C GLU A 101 7.88 13.85 -10.31
N ARG A 102 8.92 14.18 -9.53
CA ARG A 102 10.30 14.26 -10.03
C ARG A 102 10.79 12.91 -10.54
N ALA A 103 10.53 11.82 -9.81
CA ALA A 103 10.93 10.48 -10.21
C ALA A 103 10.23 10.03 -11.50
N LEU A 104 8.93 10.30 -11.63
CA LEU A 104 8.15 10.03 -12.86
C LEU A 104 8.69 10.83 -14.03
N LYS A 105 9.02 12.11 -13.82
CA LYS A 105 9.58 12.95 -14.86
C LYS A 105 10.91 12.38 -15.37
N ALA A 106 11.83 12.05 -14.47
CA ALA A 106 13.12 11.45 -14.83
C ALA A 106 12.95 10.09 -15.53
N PHE A 107 11.98 9.27 -15.09
CA PHE A 107 11.66 8.02 -15.77
C PHE A 107 11.17 8.23 -17.21
N GLN A 108 10.24 9.18 -17.41
CA GLN A 108 9.70 9.54 -18.72
C GLN A 108 10.79 10.11 -19.64
N GLU A 109 11.69 10.98 -19.14
CA GLU A 109 12.83 11.50 -19.91
C GLU A 109 13.68 10.36 -20.51
N ASN A 110 13.81 9.24 -19.80
CA ASN A 110 14.62 8.10 -20.21
C ASN A 110 13.88 7.07 -21.08
N HIS A 111 12.54 7.02 -21.06
CA HIS A 111 11.80 5.89 -21.65
C HIS A 111 10.60 6.29 -22.53
N ASN A 112 10.07 7.51 -22.42
CA ASN A 112 8.96 7.97 -23.26
C ASN A 112 8.77 9.50 -23.19
N PRO A 113 9.01 10.26 -24.28
CA PRO A 113 8.59 11.66 -24.33
C PRO A 113 7.06 11.77 -24.46
N PRO A 114 6.39 12.77 -23.85
CA PRO A 114 6.94 13.87 -23.04
C PRO A 114 7.10 13.57 -21.54
N ALA A 115 8.08 14.21 -20.90
CA ALA A 115 8.33 14.13 -19.46
C ALA A 115 7.46 15.09 -18.64
N THR A 116 6.19 14.72 -18.48
CA THR A 116 5.18 15.53 -17.80
C THR A 116 5.24 15.44 -16.28
N GLY A 117 5.90 14.42 -15.74
CA GLY A 117 5.85 14.07 -14.31
C GLY A 117 4.51 13.47 -13.87
N GLN A 118 3.56 13.30 -14.79
CA GLN A 118 2.22 12.79 -14.49
C GLN A 118 2.16 11.26 -14.56
N ARG A 119 1.27 10.69 -13.74
CA ARG A 119 1.03 9.25 -13.68
C ARG A 119 -0.20 8.84 -14.51
N ASP A 120 -0.10 9.02 -15.82
CA ASP A 120 -1.13 8.56 -16.76
C ASP A 120 -1.04 7.05 -17.04
N ASP A 121 -2.03 6.52 -17.74
CA ASP A 121 -2.14 5.09 -18.05
C ASP A 121 -0.95 4.58 -18.86
N ALA A 122 -0.43 5.40 -19.77
CA ALA A 122 0.75 5.09 -20.58
C ALA A 122 2.01 4.96 -19.72
N THR A 123 2.21 5.89 -18.79
CA THR A 123 3.34 5.88 -17.85
C THR A 123 3.26 4.67 -16.93
N ARG A 124 2.08 4.33 -16.40
CA ARG A 124 1.89 3.14 -15.55
C ARG A 124 2.15 1.85 -16.33
N ALA A 125 1.67 1.75 -17.57
CA ALA A 125 1.93 0.59 -18.42
C ALA A 125 3.43 0.43 -18.70
N LYS A 126 4.12 1.53 -19.03
CA LYS A 126 5.56 1.51 -19.31
C LYS A 126 6.39 1.18 -18.07
N LEU A 127 6.02 1.65 -16.87
CA LEU A 127 6.67 1.28 -15.61
C LEU A 127 6.62 -0.24 -15.37
N LYS A 128 5.44 -0.86 -15.56
CA LYS A 128 5.27 -2.32 -15.42
C LYS A 128 6.12 -3.08 -16.44
N GLU A 129 6.07 -2.66 -17.70
CA GLU A 129 6.85 -3.25 -18.80
C GLU A 129 8.35 -3.22 -18.51
N VAL A 130 8.90 -2.05 -18.15
CA VAL A 130 10.34 -1.87 -17.94
C VAL A 130 10.81 -2.54 -16.64
N ALA A 131 9.99 -2.55 -15.59
CA ALA A 131 10.33 -3.25 -14.35
C ALA A 131 10.27 -4.78 -14.50
N GLY A 132 9.60 -5.31 -15.52
CA GLY A 132 9.44 -6.75 -15.74
C GLY A 132 8.51 -7.43 -14.73
N ILE A 133 7.60 -6.66 -14.11
CA ILE A 133 6.65 -7.08 -13.05
C ILE A 133 5.26 -6.45 -13.21
#